data_AF-A0A354M9C4-F1
#
_entry.id   AF-A0A354M9C4-F1
#
_cell.length_a   1.000
_cell.length_b   1.000
_cell.length_c   1.000
_cell.angle_alpha   90.00
_cell.angle_beta   90.00
_cell.angle_gamma   90.00
#
_symmetry.space_group_name_H-M   'P 1'
#
loop_
_entity.id
_entity.type
_entity.pdbx_description
1 polymer ?
#
loop_
_entity_poly.entity_id
_entity_poly.type
_entity_poly.pdbx_seq_one_letter_code
_entity_poly.pdbx_strand_id
1 'polypeptide(L)' 'MIFVSKAGRIWYEAVINYQSDFRNSQRIVFSNDGLVFVTYDHYKTFFEIV' A
#
# COMPACT_ATOMS: atom_id res chain seq x y z
N MET A 1 1.05 -2.38 -10.53
CA MET A 1 1.85 -2.13 -9.32
C MET A 1 2.98 -1.18 -9.73
N ILE A 2 2.97 0.07 -9.26
CA ILE A 2 3.88 1.15 -9.76
C ILE A 2 5.20 1.18 -8.97
N PHE A 3 5.35 0.37 -7.93
CA PHE A 3 6.54 0.36 -7.09
C PHE A 3 7.74 -0.30 -7.74
N VAL A 4 8.94 0.19 -7.37
CA VAL A 4 10.23 -0.31 -7.87
C VAL A 4 10.34 -1.82 -7.65
N SER A 5 10.56 -2.55 -8.74
CA SER A 5 10.84 -3.97 -8.71
C SER A 5 12.31 -4.23 -8.36
N LYS A 6 12.54 -5.21 -7.49
CA LYS A 6 13.86 -5.70 -7.10
C LYS A 6 13.77 -7.22 -6.99
N ALA A 7 14.82 -7.94 -7.39
CA ALA A 7 14.83 -9.40 -7.30
C ALA A 7 14.58 -9.84 -5.84
N GLY A 8 13.63 -10.75 -5.65
CA GLY A 8 13.21 -11.22 -4.32
C GLY A 8 12.28 -10.27 -3.55
N ARG A 9 11.94 -9.09 -4.09
CA ARG A 9 10.97 -8.19 -3.48
C ARG A 9 9.53 -8.64 -3.78
N ILE A 10 8.75 -8.79 -2.72
CA ILE A 10 7.33 -9.14 -2.74
C ILE A 10 6.55 -8.00 -2.09
N TRP A 11 5.44 -7.62 -2.71
CA TRP A 11 4.56 -6.57 -2.23
C TRP A 11 3.28 -7.16 -1.64
N TYR A 12 2.84 -6.57 -0.53
CA TYR A 12 1.61 -6.89 0.16
C TYR A 12 0.80 -5.61 0.36
N GLU A 13 -0.51 -5.76 0.52
CA GLU A 13 -1.38 -4.63 0.84
C GLU A 13 -2.42 -5.00 1.90
N ALA A 14 -2.89 -3.98 2.61
CA ALA A 14 -4.02 -4.11 3.52
C ALA A 14 -4.90 -2.85 3.48
N VAL A 15 -6.20 -3.04 3.71
CA VAL A 15 -7.13 -1.91 3.91
C VAL A 15 -6.84 -1.28 5.25
N ILE A 16 -6.74 0.04 5.28
CA ILE A 16 -6.59 0.83 6.52
C ILE A 16 -7.84 1.70 6.73
N ASN A 17 -8.08 2.12 7.96
CA ASN A 17 -9.24 2.96 8.32
C ASN A 17 -10.59 2.34 7.92
N TYR A 18 -10.68 1.01 7.92
CA TYR A 18 -11.93 0.30 7.70
C TYR A 18 -12.79 0.36 8.97
N GLN A 19 -14.05 0.80 8.85
CA GLN A 19 -14.96 0.92 9.99
C GLN A 19 -16.12 -0.07 9.92
N SER A 20 -16.84 -0.12 8.79
CA SER A 20 -17.95 -1.05 8.51
C SER A 20 -18.42 -0.80 7.08
N ASP A 21 -19.24 -1.70 6.53
CA ASP A 21 -19.83 -1.69 5.19
C ASP A 21 -18.88 -2.06 4.04
N PHE A 22 -18.40 -1.06 3.29
CA PHE A 22 -17.69 -1.26 2.05
C PHE A 22 -16.18 -1.04 2.23
N ARG A 23 -15.36 -1.78 1.47
CA ARG A 23 -13.94 -1.48 1.39
C ARG A 23 -13.77 -0.03 0.92
N ASN A 24 -13.12 0.79 1.73
CA ASN A 24 -12.81 2.19 1.40
C ASN A 24 -11.72 2.27 0.31
N SER A 25 -11.25 3.47 -0.02
CA SER A 25 -10.17 3.71 -1.00
C SER A 25 -8.75 3.61 -0.43
N GLN A 26 -8.60 3.46 0.88
CA GLN A 26 -7.32 3.67 1.57
C GLN A 26 -6.58 2.36 1.79
N ARG A 27 -5.29 2.34 1.49
CA ARG A 27 -4.45 1.14 1.61
C ARG A 27 -3.09 1.50 2.16
N ILE A 28 -2.55 0.60 3.00
CA ILE A 28 -1.11 0.51 3.21
C ILE A 28 -0.56 -0.53 2.23
N VAL A 29 0.59 -0.23 1.63
CA VAL A 29 1.34 -1.14 0.75
C VAL A 29 2.74 -1.28 1.29
N PHE A 30 3.19 -2.50 1.54
CA PHE A 30 4.49 -2.76 2.15
C PHE A 30 5.20 -3.92 1.47
N SER A 31 6.53 -3.89 1.51
CA SER A 31 7.39 -4.91 0.90
C SER A 31 7.99 -5.83 1.97
N ASN A 32 8.38 -7.04 1.58
CA ASN A 32 9.14 -7.96 2.44
C ASN A 32 10.55 -7.43 2.81
N ASP A 33 11.06 -6.42 2.10
CA ASP A 33 12.36 -5.80 2.36
C ASP A 33 12.28 -4.39 2.98
N GLY A 34 11.12 -4.01 3.53
CA GLY A 34 10.99 -2.91 4.50
C GLY A 34 10.45 -1.58 3.99
N LEU A 35 10.19 -1.43 2.68
CA LEU A 35 9.54 -0.22 2.14
C LEU A 35 8.06 -0.19 2.51
N VAL A 36 7.55 0.99 2.90
CA VAL A 36 6.16 1.19 3.31
C VAL A 36 5.56 2.46 2.70
N PHE A 37 4.41 2.31 2.06
CA PHE A 37 3.66 3.39 1.44
C PHE A 37 2.20 3.40 1.87
N VAL A 38 1.54 4.55 1.76
CA VAL A 38 0.10 4.70 1.91
C VAL A 38 -0.52 5.36 0.68
N THR A 39 -1.72 4.92 0.31
CA THR A 39 -2.59 5.60 -0.64
C THR A 39 -3.93 5.89 0.04
N TYR A 40 -4.46 7.09 -0.21
CA TYR A 40 -5.78 7.52 0.29
C TYR A 40 -6.83 7.57 -0.82
N ASP A 41 -6.41 7.44 -2.08
CA ASP A 41 -7.19 7.75 -3.28
C ASP A 41 -7.27 6.56 -4.24
N HIS A 42 -7.23 5.35 -3.71
CA HIS A 42 -7.37 4.09 -4.44
C HIS A 42 -6.24 3.89 -5.48
N TYR A 43 -5.00 3.93 -5.00
CA TYR A 43 -3.76 3.66 -5.75
C TYR A 43 -3.39 4.72 -6.81
N LYS A 44 -3.96 5.93 -6.76
CA LYS A 44 -3.59 7.02 -7.69
C LYS A 44 -2.34 7.74 -7.23
N THR A 45 -2.24 8.04 -5.93
CA THR A 45 -1.06 8.64 -5.30
C THR A 45 -0.57 7.79 -4.13
N PHE A 46 0.75 7.83 -3.91
CA PHE A 46 1.41 7.12 -2.84
C PHE A 46 2.33 8.05 -2.05
N PHE A 47 2.30 7.90 -0.74
CA PHE A 47 3.17 8.62 0.19
C PHE A 47 4.07 7.60 0.88
N GLU A 48 5.37 7.79 0.78
CA GLU A 48 6.38 7.00 1.50
C GLU A 48 6.32 7.34 2.99
N ILE A 49 6.32 6.32 3.84
CA ILE A 49 6.28 6.48 5.30
C ILE A 49 7.66 6.22 5.91
N VAL A 50 8.43 5.30 5.33
CA VAL A 50 9.74 4.84 5.81
C VAL A 50 10.69 4.74 4.63
#